data_AF-A0A3S4K3H3-F1
#
_entry.id   AF-A0A3S4K3H3-F1
#
_cell.length_a   1.000
_cell.length_b   1.000
_cell.length_c   1.000
_cell.angle_alpha   90.00
_cell.angle_beta   90.00
_cell.angle_gamma   90.00
#
_symmetry.space_group_name_H-M   'P 1'
#
loop_
_entity.id
_entity.type
_entity.pdbx_description
1 polymer ?
#
loop_
_entity_poly.entity_id
_entity_poly.type
_entity_poly.pdbx_seq_one_letter_code
_entity_poly.pdbx_strand_id
1 'polypeptide(L)'
;MEITFDVKGYDNTLTVYTTRPDTFMGATYLAVAAGHPLAQQAAANNAELAAFIDECRNTKVAEAEMATMEKKASTPALKRFIR
;
A
#
# COMPACT_ATOMS: atom_id res chain seq x y z
N MET A 1 -15.65 -5.61 -8.34
CA MET A 1 -15.19 -5.00 -9.60
C MET A 1 -13.70 -4.75 -9.47
N GLU A 2 -12.95 -4.99 -10.54
CA GLU A 2 -11.50 -4.79 -10.57
C GLU A 2 -11.16 -3.51 -11.33
N ILE A 3 -10.19 -2.75 -10.82
CA ILE A 3 -9.69 -1.53 -11.42
C ILE A 3 -8.17 -1.62 -11.47
N THR A 4 -7.60 -1.41 -12.65
CA THR A 4 -6.15 -1.49 -12.87
C THR A 4 -5.57 -0.09 -12.98
N PHE A 5 -4.50 0.16 -12.21
CA PHE A 5 -3.78 1.41 -12.19
C PHE A 5 -2.38 1.24 -12.79
N ASP A 6 -1.99 2.19 -13.61
CA ASP A 6 -0.60 2.37 -14.01
C ASP A 6 0.14 3.13 -12.90
N VAL A 7 1.33 2.66 -12.54
CA VAL A 7 2.13 3.28 -11.46
C VAL A 7 3.42 3.80 -12.07
N LYS A 8 3.62 5.12 -11.97
CA LYS A 8 4.81 5.77 -12.52
C LYS A 8 6.09 5.19 -11.89
N GLY A 9 7.01 4.70 -12.71
CA GLY A 9 8.26 4.09 -12.22
C GLY A 9 8.13 2.65 -11.72
N TYR A 10 7.03 1.98 -12.06
CA TYR A 10 6.82 0.55 -11.87
C TYR A 10 6.40 -0.07 -13.21
N ASP A 11 7.11 -1.08 -13.68
CA ASP A 11 6.85 -1.72 -14.98
C ASP A 11 5.57 -2.57 -15.01
N ASN A 12 4.99 -2.85 -13.84
CA ASN A 12 3.75 -3.63 -13.72
C ASN A 12 2.59 -2.72 -13.33
N THR A 13 1.36 -3.22 -13.54
CA THR A 13 0.15 -2.53 -13.12
C THR A 13 -0.31 -2.96 -11.72
N LEU A 14 -1.01 -2.08 -11.02
CA LEU A 14 -1.64 -2.39 -9.74
C LEU A 14 -3.13 -2.66 -9.93
N THR A 15 -3.58 -3.89 -9.71
CA THR A 15 -5.01 -4.24 -9.76
C THR A 15 -5.63 -4.17 -8.37
N VAL A 16 -6.73 -3.44 -8.25
CA VAL A 16 -7.47 -3.22 -7.01
C VAL A 16 -8.90 -3.73 -7.19
N TYR A 17 -9.35 -4.52 -6.22
CA TYR A 17 -10.74 -4.94 -6.15
C TYR A 17 -11.54 -4.04 -5.21
N THR A 18 -12.69 -3.53 -5.66
CA THR A 18 -13.65 -2.82 -4.82
C THR A 18 -15.07 -3.34 -5.06
N THR A 19 -15.85 -3.39 -3.98
CA THR A 19 -17.31 -3.61 -4.04
C THR A 19 -18.09 -2.30 -4.20
N ARG A 20 -17.43 -1.15 -4.09
CA ARG A 20 -18.02 0.20 -4.22
C ARG A 20 -17.35 1.00 -5.35
N PRO A 21 -17.72 0.76 -6.62
CA PRO A 21 -17.31 1.60 -7.76
C PRO A 21 -17.65 3.07 -7.58
N ASP A 22 -18.78 3.35 -6.93
CA ASP A 22 -19.37 4.68 -6.77
C ASP A 22 -18.43 5.64 -6.02
N THR A 23 -17.64 5.13 -5.08
CA THR A 23 -16.71 5.94 -4.28
C THR A 23 -15.34 6.12 -4.95
N PHE A 24 -15.13 5.62 -6.16
CA PHE A 24 -13.82 5.63 -6.81
C PHE A 24 -13.25 7.03 -7.01
N MET A 25 -14.10 8.00 -7.39
CA MET A 25 -13.71 9.40 -7.59
C MET A 25 -13.21 10.09 -6.30
N GLY A 26 -13.45 9.50 -5.13
CA GLY A 26 -12.93 9.97 -3.84
C GLY A 26 -11.66 9.26 -3.37
N ALA A 27 -11.17 8.26 -4.09
CA ALA A 27 -9.95 7.53 -3.71
C ALA A 27 -8.71 8.39 -3.97
N THR A 28 -8.05 8.83 -2.89
CA THR A 28 -6.88 9.73 -2.95
C THR A 28 -5.54 9.02 -2.77
N TYR A 29 -5.57 7.74 -2.38
CA TYR A 29 -4.39 6.89 -2.22
C TYR A 29 -4.78 5.43 -2.34
N LEU A 30 -3.81 4.58 -2.65
CA LEU A 30 -3.92 3.13 -2.67
C LEU A 30 -3.05 2.57 -1.55
N ALA A 31 -3.58 1.63 -0.77
CA ALA A 31 -2.79 0.91 0.22
C ALA A 31 -2.33 -0.42 -0.38
N VAL A 32 -1.03 -0.70 -0.28
CA VAL A 32 -0.45 -1.98 -0.72
C VAL A 32 0.06 -2.74 0.50
N ALA A 33 -0.04 -4.07 0.46
CA ALA A 33 0.52 -4.90 1.51
C ALA A 33 2.06 -4.75 1.56
N ALA A 34 2.63 -4.84 2.77
CA ALA A 34 4.08 -4.77 2.97
C ALA A 34 4.87 -5.82 2.16
N GLY A 35 4.24 -6.97 1.86
CA GLY A 35 4.83 -8.02 1.03
C GLY A 35 4.72 -7.81 -0.49
N HIS A 36 3.98 -6.79 -0.95
CA HIS A 36 3.71 -6.58 -2.38
C HIS A 36 5.01 -6.23 -3.13
N PRO A 37 5.23 -6.71 -4.38
CA PRO A 37 6.43 -6.41 -5.15
C PRO A 37 6.74 -4.91 -5.26
N LEU A 38 5.70 -4.09 -5.44
CA LEU A 38 5.80 -2.63 -5.42
C LEU A 38 6.35 -2.08 -4.09
N ALA A 39 5.91 -2.62 -2.95
CA ALA A 39 6.41 -2.20 -1.64
C ALA A 39 7.88 -2.57 -1.44
N GLN A 40 8.30 -3.74 -1.93
CA GLN A 40 9.71 -4.16 -1.89
C GLN A 40 10.62 -3.28 -2.75
N GLN A 41 10.17 -2.92 -3.97
CA GLN A 41 10.90 -2.00 -4.83
C GLN A 41 10.95 -0.57 -4.26
N ALA A 42 9.86 -0.10 -3.65
CA ALA A 42 9.86 1.17 -2.95
C ALA A 42 10.81 1.15 -1.73
N ALA A 43 10.89 0.03 -1.02
CA ALA A 43 11.77 -0.14 0.13
C ALA A 43 13.26 -0.22 -0.26
N ALA A 44 13.59 -0.69 -1.47
CA ALA A 44 14.96 -0.64 -1.98
C ALA A 44 15.53 0.77 -2.01
N ASN A 45 14.68 1.78 -2.19
CA ASN A 45 15.05 3.20 -2.21
C ASN A 45 14.72 3.93 -0.90
N ASN A 46 14.21 3.24 0.13
CA ASN A 46 13.78 3.85 1.39
C ASN A 46 14.01 2.92 2.60
N ALA A 47 15.04 3.21 3.38
CA ALA A 47 15.42 2.43 4.56
C ALA A 47 14.34 2.44 5.65
N GLU A 48 13.58 3.53 5.81
CA GLU A 48 12.46 3.59 6.77
C GLU A 48 11.33 2.65 6.35
N LEU A 49 11.06 2.57 5.04
CA LEU A 49 10.06 1.65 4.51
C LEU A 49 10.52 0.19 4.61
N ALA A 50 11.81 -0.08 4.39
CA ALA A 50 12.38 -1.41 4.59
C ALA A 50 12.24 -1.89 6.04
N ALA A 51 12.57 -1.02 7.01
CA ALA A 51 12.38 -1.30 8.43
C ALA A 51 10.90 -1.52 8.79
N PHE A 52 9.99 -0.74 8.20
CA PHE A 52 8.55 -0.91 8.38
C PHE A 52 8.02 -2.23 7.80
N ILE A 53 8.51 -2.65 6.63
CA ILE A 53 8.15 -3.95 6.04
C ILE A 53 8.62 -5.10 6.94
N ASP A 54 9.82 -4.99 7.50
CA ASP A 54 10.36 -5.99 8.43
C ASP A 54 9.56 -6.05 9.75
N GLU A 55 9.20 -4.88 10.31
CA GLU A 55 8.32 -4.76 11.48
C GLU A 55 6.94 -5.39 11.21
N CYS A 56 6.35 -5.11 10.05
CA CYS A 56 5.07 -5.69 9.62
C CYS A 56 5.14 -7.20 9.36
N ARG A 57 6.28 -7.73 8.92
CA ARG A 57 6.46 -9.19 8.74
C ARG A 57 6.51 -9.92 10.08
N ASN A 58 7.13 -9.31 11.08
CA ASN A 58 7.26 -9.90 12.41
C ASN A 58 5.97 -9.76 13.23
N THR A 59 5.21 -8.70 12.98
CA THR A 59 3.91 -8.48 13.60
C THR A 59 2.83 -9.23 12.81
N LYS A 60 2.54 -10.48 13.21
CA LYS A 60 1.36 -11.21 12.72
C LYS A 60 0.10 -10.53 13.26
N VAL A 61 -0.35 -9.46 12.60
CA VAL A 61 -1.58 -8.77 13.01
C VAL A 61 -2.77 -9.65 12.61
N ALA A 62 -3.42 -10.28 13.59
CA ALA A 62 -4.72 -10.89 13.38
C ALA A 62 -5.74 -9.78 13.06
N GLU A 63 -6.65 -10.00 12.10
CA GLU A 63 -7.66 -9.00 11.68
C GLU A 63 -8.41 -8.34 12.85
N ALA A 64 -8.62 -9.09 13.95
CA ALA A 64 -9.28 -8.60 15.16
C ALA A 64 -8.48 -7.52 15.91
N GLU A 65 -7.15 -7.48 15.80
CA GLU A 65 -6.30 -6.46 16.44
C GLU A 65 -6.05 -5.24 15.55
N MET A 66 -6.33 -5.32 14.23
CA MET A 66 -6.21 -4.16 13.33
C MET A 66 -7.16 -3.01 13.66
N ALA A 67 -8.25 -3.28 14.39
CA ALA A 67 -9.24 -2.26 14.78
C ALA A 67 -8.79 -1.42 16.00
N THR A 68 -7.90 -1.94 16.84
CA THR A 68 -7.43 -1.30 18.08
C THR A 68 -5.98 -0.84 18.03
N MET A 69 -5.19 -1.31 17.05
CA MET A 69 -3.81 -0.86 16.86
C MET A 69 -3.75 0.54 16.24
N GLU A 70 -2.89 1.40 16.80
CA GLU A 70 -2.51 2.67 16.18
C GLU A 70 -1.98 2.41 14.76
N LYS A 71 -2.64 3.00 13.76
CA LYS A 71 -2.24 2.90 12.35
C LYS A 71 -0.87 3.54 12.16
N LYS A 72 0.20 2.76 12.30
CA LYS A 72 1.51 3.13 11.76
C LYS A 72 1.41 3.08 10.23
N ALA A 73 1.27 4.25 9.61
CA ALA A 73 1.40 4.41 8.18
C ALA A 73 2.64 5.26 7.92
N SER A 74 3.72 4.65 7.40
CA SER A 74 4.90 5.41 6.97
C SER A 74 4.52 6.20 5.72
N THR A 75 4.33 7.51 5.90
CA THR A 75 3.74 8.42 4.92
C THR A 75 4.81 9.40 4.42
N PRO A 76 5.65 9.00 3.44
CA PRO A 76 6.07 10.04 2.50
C PRO A 76 6.01 9.66 1.01
N ALA A 77 6.05 8.38 0.63
CA ALA A 77 6.39 8.05 -0.77
C ALA A 77 5.19 7.88 -1.72
N LEU A 78 4.02 7.41 -1.27
CA LEU A 78 2.96 6.98 -2.18
C LEU A 78 1.99 8.08 -2.66
N LYS A 79 2.08 9.29 -2.10
CA LYS A 79 1.22 10.43 -2.51
C LYS A 79 1.61 11.04 -3.87
N ARG A 80 2.78 10.71 -4.42
CA ARG A 80 3.34 11.35 -5.63
C ARG A 80 3.06 10.58 -6.92
N PHE A 81 2.53 9.36 -6.84
CA PHE A 81 2.51 8.40 -7.95
C PHE A 81 1.15 8.20 -8.62
N ILE A 82 0.09 8.85 -8.11
CA ILE A 82 -1.25 8.79 -8.69
C ILE A 82 -1.56 10.17 -9.28
N ARG A 83 -1.09 10.42 -10.50
CA ARG A 83 -1.55 11.51 -11.34
C ARG A 83 -1.48 11.10 -12.80
#